data_AF-A0A8J1VMT4-F1
#
_entry.id   AF-A0A8J1VMT4-F1
#
_cell.length_a   1.000
_cell.length_b   1.000
_cell.length_c   1.000
_cell.angle_alpha   90.00
_cell.angle_beta   90.00
_cell.angle_gamma   90.00
#
_symmetry.space_group_name_H-M   'P 1'
#
loop_
_entity.id
_entity.type
_entity.pdbx_description
1 polymer ?
#
loop_
_entity_poly.entity_id
_entity_poly.type
_entity_poly.pdbx_seq_one_letter_code
_entity_poly.pdbx_strand_id
1 'polypeptide(L)'
;MSSALAQAPTAQPDPVEFNPKNNPAFILQGKLETNYGKLPVPDVGPDEVLVEVKKTGICGSDVHFYNTGSLGLAIVESPMCLGHESSGIVVRLGSNIAAKAADAAKLTSKLSDSKVGKDTAGDVVEARVLKLGGRVTMEPGVTCRLCTDCRNGQYQICEQMAFAAYPPFDGTLQRYYKLPADLVYPLPDSIDMVYGAMMEPLSVGVHAVANKGGLRAGNNILVFGAGPVGLLAMGVAKGLGAAKIICVDINEERLNFAKSYAATHIYRPIKQDENESRPIYALRAAADLLLSTGTPARGPGSIDLVVDASGAEVCIQMGINAVKPGGTFVQTGLGPPDIQIPMFRVVTNEIHIKGGWRYGNGDYPLAIDLVARGLVDLKPLLTHTFKFEDALEAFEITKNGKDREGKMVHISGVQMVFMRFAWRVQPRNYLLFACHATNAVAQLTQEARWANYWYAGGREKRHPVGSAVGDVGGTLSAQVEQRVETARKMV
;
A
#
# COMPACT_ATOMS: atom_id res chain seq x y z
N MET A 1 -29.52 42.57 19.12
CA MET A 1 -30.09 41.22 18.92
C MET A 1 -28.94 40.28 18.63
N SER A 2 -28.79 39.20 19.39
CA SER A 2 -27.69 38.24 19.20
C SER A 2 -28.04 37.31 18.03
N SER A 3 -27.26 37.35 16.95
CA SER A 3 -27.38 36.36 15.87
C SER A 3 -26.71 35.07 16.32
N ALA A 4 -27.51 34.01 16.49
CA ALA A 4 -27.00 32.71 16.88
C ALA A 4 -25.92 32.23 15.89
N LEU A 5 -24.72 31.96 16.39
CA LEU A 5 -23.75 31.13 15.69
C LEU A 5 -24.45 29.79 15.40
N ALA A 6 -24.56 29.45 14.11
CA ALA A 6 -25.07 28.15 13.71
C ALA A 6 -24.19 27.08 14.37
N GLN A 7 -24.81 26.20 15.18
CA GLN A 7 -24.10 25.09 15.79
C GLN A 7 -23.47 24.26 14.67
N ALA A 8 -22.17 23.96 14.81
CA ALA A 8 -21.49 23.07 13.88
C ALA A 8 -22.31 21.77 13.74
N PRO A 9 -22.46 21.22 12.52
CA PRO A 9 -23.24 20.00 12.32
C PRO A 9 -22.67 18.94 13.26
N THR A 10 -23.53 18.45 14.18
CA THR A 10 -23.14 17.50 15.23
C THR A 10 -22.44 16.32 14.58
N ALA A 11 -21.21 16.05 15.01
CA ALA A 11 -20.42 14.93 14.51
C ALA A 11 -21.30 13.66 14.53
N GLN A 12 -21.41 12.98 13.39
CA GLN A 12 -22.17 11.75 13.32
C GLN A 12 -21.56 10.76 14.33
N PRO A 13 -22.38 10.01 15.08
CA PRO A 13 -21.89 9.12 16.11
C PRO A 13 -20.94 8.07 15.50
N ASP A 14 -19.81 7.84 16.17
CA ASP A 14 -18.84 6.83 15.73
C ASP A 14 -19.54 5.46 15.56
N PRO A 15 -19.14 4.64 14.56
CA PRO A 15 -19.66 3.29 14.39
C PRO A 15 -19.51 2.44 15.65
N VAL A 16 -20.46 1.54 15.92
CA VAL A 16 -20.47 0.69 17.14
C VAL A 16 -19.21 -0.18 17.29
N GLU A 17 -18.50 -0.48 16.21
CA GLU A 17 -17.26 -1.27 16.21
C GLU A 17 -15.97 -0.42 16.39
N PHE A 18 -16.10 0.91 16.37
CA PHE A 18 -14.99 1.83 16.58
C PHE A 18 -14.47 1.76 18.02
N ASN A 19 -13.15 1.68 18.18
CA ASN A 19 -12.49 1.66 19.48
C ASN A 19 -11.36 2.70 19.49
N PRO A 20 -11.56 3.88 20.13
CA PRO A 20 -10.59 4.97 20.12
C PRO A 20 -9.32 4.69 20.93
N LYS A 21 -9.22 3.56 21.65
CA LYS A 21 -8.06 3.19 22.47
C LYS A 21 -7.21 2.06 21.87
N ASN A 22 -7.51 1.62 20.66
CA ASN A 22 -6.90 0.41 20.08
C ASN A 22 -6.39 0.65 18.65
N ASN A 23 -5.26 1.35 18.52
CA ASN A 23 -4.54 1.52 17.25
C ASN A 23 -3.19 0.78 17.25
N PRO A 24 -3.19 -0.57 17.17
CA PRO A 24 -1.96 -1.34 16.98
C PRO A 24 -1.30 -0.97 15.65
N ALA A 25 0.04 -0.97 15.63
CA ALA A 25 0.87 -0.52 14.51
C ALA A 25 2.12 -1.39 14.38
N PHE A 26 2.57 -1.64 13.15
CA PHE A 26 3.87 -2.26 12.87
C PHE A 26 4.91 -1.15 12.67
N ILE A 27 5.89 -1.07 13.57
CA ILE A 27 6.79 0.07 13.70
C ILE A 27 8.23 -0.39 13.45
N LEU A 28 8.90 0.25 12.50
CA LEU A 28 10.34 0.15 12.31
C LEU A 28 11.03 0.98 13.40
N GLN A 29 11.83 0.35 14.26
CA GLN A 29 12.66 1.02 15.26
C GLN A 29 14.02 1.43 14.68
N GLY A 30 14.53 0.62 13.75
CA GLY A 30 15.81 0.79 13.08
C GLY A 30 16.03 -0.31 12.04
N LYS A 31 17.22 -0.34 11.43
CA LYS A 31 17.59 -1.36 10.43
C LYS A 31 17.41 -2.78 11.01
N LEU A 32 16.59 -3.59 10.34
CA LEU A 32 16.20 -4.96 10.70
C LEU A 32 15.50 -5.09 12.07
N GLU A 33 15.07 -3.99 12.69
CA GLU A 33 14.44 -3.97 14.00
C GLU A 33 13.00 -3.44 13.89
N THR A 34 12.02 -4.32 14.10
CA THR A 34 10.58 -3.99 14.06
C THR A 34 9.91 -4.36 15.36
N ASN A 35 8.81 -3.67 15.68
CA ASN A 35 8.02 -3.90 16.89
C ASN A 35 6.51 -3.76 16.59
N TYR A 36 5.70 -4.60 17.25
CA TYR A 36 4.25 -4.46 17.29
C TYR A 36 3.87 -3.49 18.42
N GLY A 37 3.72 -2.21 18.06
CA GLY A 37 3.39 -1.14 18.98
C GLY A 37 1.90 -0.79 19.00
N LYS A 38 1.59 0.30 19.72
CA LYS A 38 0.31 1.01 19.62
C LYS A 38 0.59 2.49 19.44
N LEU A 39 -0.03 3.09 18.43
CA LEU A 39 -0.07 4.53 18.23
C LEU A 39 -1.33 5.11 18.90
N PRO A 40 -1.42 6.43 19.11
CA PRO A 40 -2.71 7.07 19.40
C PRO A 40 -3.67 6.88 18.22
N VAL A 41 -4.98 6.90 18.48
CA VAL A 41 -5.97 7.14 17.40
C VAL A 41 -5.95 8.65 17.12
N PRO A 42 -5.69 9.09 15.89
CA PRO A 42 -5.53 10.52 15.61
C PRO A 42 -6.87 11.27 15.60
N ASP A 43 -6.85 12.51 16.07
CA ASP A 43 -7.98 13.43 15.97
C ASP A 43 -8.21 13.88 14.51
N VAL A 44 -9.49 14.00 14.13
CA VAL A 44 -9.95 14.26 12.77
C VAL A 44 -10.37 15.72 12.62
N GLY A 45 -9.65 16.47 11.79
CA GLY A 45 -9.97 17.84 11.43
C GLY A 45 -11.19 17.96 10.49
N PRO A 46 -11.68 19.19 10.24
CA PRO A 46 -12.94 19.42 9.51
C PRO A 46 -13.02 18.81 8.10
N ASP A 47 -11.90 18.79 7.36
CA ASP A 47 -11.79 18.24 5.99
C ASP A 47 -11.01 16.91 5.92
N GLU A 48 -10.76 16.27 7.07
CA GLU A 48 -10.12 14.95 7.16
C GLU A 48 -11.17 13.84 7.32
N VAL A 49 -10.73 12.59 7.15
CA VAL A 49 -11.47 11.40 7.57
C VAL A 49 -10.56 10.44 8.34
N LEU A 50 -11.17 9.59 9.17
CA LEU A 50 -10.49 8.46 9.79
C LEU A 50 -10.92 7.17 9.07
N VAL A 51 -9.94 6.43 8.56
CA VAL A 51 -10.13 5.12 7.94
C VAL A 51 -9.65 4.05 8.90
N GLU A 52 -10.50 3.08 9.20
CA GLU A 52 -10.07 1.82 9.79
C GLU A 52 -9.50 0.95 8.67
N VAL A 53 -8.16 0.85 8.63
CA VAL A 53 -7.43 0.09 7.62
C VAL A 53 -7.73 -1.39 7.80
N LYS A 54 -8.04 -2.07 6.69
CA LYS A 54 -8.38 -3.50 6.67
C LYS A 54 -7.37 -4.33 5.86
N LYS A 55 -6.72 -3.71 4.88
CA LYS A 55 -5.79 -4.33 3.95
C LYS A 55 -4.66 -3.34 3.66
N THR A 56 -3.42 -3.82 3.74
CA THR A 56 -2.21 -3.06 3.39
C THR A 56 -1.28 -3.96 2.59
N GLY A 57 -0.89 -3.54 1.38
CA GLY A 57 0.18 -4.18 0.61
C GLY A 57 1.55 -3.89 1.22
N ILE A 58 2.55 -4.73 0.93
CA ILE A 58 3.93 -4.49 1.31
C ILE A 58 4.72 -4.14 0.07
N CYS A 59 5.27 -2.93 0.03
CA CYS A 59 6.06 -2.46 -1.09
C CYS A 59 7.54 -2.85 -0.93
N GLY A 60 8.27 -2.86 -2.04
CA GLY A 60 9.73 -2.98 -2.03
C GLY A 60 10.43 -1.84 -1.28
N SER A 61 9.80 -0.66 -1.18
CA SER A 61 10.29 0.48 -0.39
C SER A 61 10.20 0.23 1.12
N ASP A 62 9.09 -0.34 1.62
CA ASP A 62 8.96 -0.74 3.04
C ASP A 62 10.06 -1.76 3.40
N VAL A 63 10.28 -2.74 2.52
CA VAL A 63 11.35 -3.74 2.66
C VAL A 63 12.74 -3.10 2.61
N HIS A 64 12.95 -2.06 1.79
CA HIS A 64 14.22 -1.37 1.69
C HIS A 64 14.54 -0.56 2.96
N PHE A 65 13.55 0.17 3.51
CA PHE A 65 13.67 0.82 4.81
C PHE A 65 13.94 -0.19 5.92
N TYR A 66 13.19 -1.31 5.96
CA TYR A 66 13.43 -2.40 6.91
C TYR A 66 14.86 -2.96 6.80
N ASN A 67 15.34 -3.24 5.58
CA ASN A 67 16.63 -3.91 5.36
C ASN A 67 17.85 -2.99 5.53
N THR A 68 17.70 -1.67 5.34
CA THR A 68 18.84 -0.73 5.29
C THR A 68 18.77 0.42 6.29
N GLY A 69 17.58 0.78 6.79
CA GLY A 69 17.33 1.97 7.61
C GLY A 69 17.19 3.27 6.80
N SER A 70 17.24 3.22 5.47
CA SER A 70 17.13 4.40 4.60
C SER A 70 16.55 4.06 3.22
N LEU A 71 16.30 5.08 2.39
CA LEU A 71 16.05 4.96 0.96
C LEU A 71 16.58 6.23 0.28
N GLY A 72 17.74 6.13 -0.37
CA GLY A 72 18.46 7.30 -0.88
C GLY A 72 18.82 8.27 0.25
N LEU A 73 18.29 9.49 0.18
CA LEU A 73 18.49 10.54 1.20
C LEU A 73 17.48 10.48 2.37
N ALA A 74 16.43 9.66 2.29
CA ALA A 74 15.49 9.49 3.39
C ALA A 74 16.06 8.50 4.41
N ILE A 75 16.30 8.95 5.64
CA ILE A 75 16.89 8.15 6.72
C ILE A 75 15.85 7.98 7.84
N VAL A 76 15.74 6.78 8.39
CA VAL A 76 14.87 6.50 9.55
C VAL A 76 15.62 6.90 10.82
N GLU A 77 15.47 8.16 11.23
CA GLU A 77 16.12 8.72 12.44
C GLU A 77 15.35 8.45 13.74
N SER A 78 14.06 8.10 13.64
CA SER A 78 13.17 7.82 14.76
C SER A 78 12.20 6.68 14.41
N PRO A 79 11.58 6.02 15.41
CA PRO A 79 10.61 4.96 15.15
C PRO A 79 9.46 5.43 14.25
N MET A 80 9.12 4.64 13.23
CA MET A 80 8.15 5.00 12.19
C MET A 80 7.27 3.79 11.84
N CYS A 81 5.95 3.98 11.75
CA CYS A 81 5.04 2.97 11.23
C CYS A 81 5.27 2.75 9.72
N LEU A 82 5.23 1.49 9.27
CA LEU A 82 5.44 1.13 7.86
C LEU A 82 4.10 1.08 7.08
N GLY A 83 4.18 0.79 5.77
CA GLY A 83 3.03 0.61 4.88
C GLY A 83 2.46 1.91 4.29
N HIS A 84 2.02 1.84 3.04
CA HIS A 84 1.39 2.95 2.32
C HIS A 84 0.34 2.49 1.29
N GLU A 85 0.38 1.22 0.86
CA GLU A 85 -0.56 0.63 -0.09
C GLU A 85 -1.87 0.17 0.59
N SER A 86 -2.78 1.07 0.97
CA SER A 86 -3.90 0.73 1.88
C SER A 86 -5.32 0.97 1.41
N SER A 87 -6.23 0.18 1.99
CA SER A 87 -7.68 0.37 1.91
C SER A 87 -8.38 -0.03 3.21
N GLY A 88 -9.60 0.46 3.39
CA GLY A 88 -10.34 0.25 4.62
C GLY A 88 -11.77 0.76 4.59
N ILE A 89 -12.28 1.06 5.78
CA ILE A 89 -13.64 1.54 6.02
C ILE A 89 -13.57 2.91 6.70
N VAL A 90 -14.30 3.90 6.18
CA VAL A 90 -14.42 5.21 6.83
C VAL A 90 -15.18 5.07 8.15
N VAL A 91 -14.52 5.36 9.27
CA VAL A 91 -15.09 5.28 10.61
C VAL A 91 -15.37 6.64 11.25
N ARG A 92 -14.79 7.73 10.74
CA ARG A 92 -15.14 9.10 11.15
C ARG A 92 -15.00 10.07 9.99
N LEU A 93 -15.91 11.03 9.91
CA LEU A 93 -15.85 12.16 8.98
C LEU A 93 -15.57 13.45 9.75
N GLY A 94 -14.70 14.31 9.20
CA GLY A 94 -14.62 15.71 9.62
C GLY A 94 -15.94 16.46 9.37
N SER A 95 -16.18 17.54 10.13
CA SER A 95 -17.44 18.29 10.10
C SER A 95 -17.82 18.85 8.73
N ASN A 96 -16.84 19.32 7.94
CA ASN A 96 -17.09 19.81 6.58
C ASN A 96 -17.42 18.66 5.62
N ILE A 97 -16.82 17.48 5.81
CA ILE A 97 -17.10 16.29 5.00
C ILE A 97 -18.48 15.72 5.33
N ALA A 98 -18.86 15.67 6.62
CA ALA A 98 -20.19 15.28 7.06
C ALA A 98 -21.28 16.24 6.52
N ALA A 99 -21.01 17.55 6.48
CA ALA A 99 -21.90 18.53 5.84
C ALA A 99 -22.06 18.27 4.33
N LYS A 100 -20.94 18.09 3.60
CA LYS A 100 -20.93 17.74 2.17
C LYS A 100 -21.72 16.45 1.89
N ALA A 101 -21.59 15.42 2.74
CA ALA A 101 -22.34 14.17 2.64
C ALA A 101 -23.86 14.36 2.86
N ALA A 102 -24.25 15.17 3.85
CA ALA A 102 -25.65 15.50 4.10
C ALA A 102 -26.27 16.32 2.95
N ASP A 103 -25.53 17.26 2.37
CA ASP A 103 -26.00 18.08 1.25
C ASP A 103 -26.08 17.28 -0.07
N ALA A 104 -25.14 16.37 -0.30
CA ALA A 104 -25.21 15.42 -1.42
C ALA A 104 -26.45 14.52 -1.31
N ALA A 105 -26.75 13.96 -0.13
CA ALA A 105 -27.95 13.14 0.07
C ALA A 105 -29.26 13.93 -0.19
N LYS A 106 -29.33 15.21 0.25
CA LYS A 106 -30.47 16.10 -0.08
C LYS A 106 -30.58 16.36 -1.58
N LEU A 107 -29.45 16.51 -2.28
CA LEU A 107 -29.43 16.74 -3.73
C LEU A 107 -29.87 15.49 -4.50
N THR A 108 -29.36 14.30 -4.13
CA THR A 108 -29.79 13.03 -4.71
C THR A 108 -31.30 12.81 -4.58
N SER A 109 -31.87 13.03 -3.38
CA SER A 109 -33.33 12.94 -3.16
C SER A 109 -34.12 13.91 -4.06
N LYS A 110 -33.67 15.16 -4.22
CA LYS A 110 -34.32 16.12 -5.13
C LYS A 110 -34.22 15.70 -6.60
N LEU A 111 -33.12 15.06 -7.00
CA LEU A 111 -32.91 14.59 -8.36
C LEU A 111 -33.75 13.35 -8.68
N SER A 112 -33.85 12.39 -7.74
CA SER A 112 -34.68 11.18 -7.90
C SER A 112 -36.18 11.47 -8.01
N ASP A 113 -36.63 12.56 -7.39
CA ASP A 113 -38.01 13.05 -7.45
C ASP A 113 -38.32 13.82 -8.75
N SER A 114 -37.27 14.21 -9.50
CA SER A 114 -37.42 14.94 -10.75
C SER A 114 -37.69 14.00 -11.94
N LYS A 115 -38.48 14.44 -12.92
CA LYS A 115 -38.72 13.68 -14.16
C LYS A 115 -37.51 13.63 -15.11
N VAL A 116 -36.34 14.13 -14.69
CA VAL A 116 -35.13 14.27 -15.51
C VAL A 116 -33.98 13.51 -14.85
N GLY A 117 -33.58 12.36 -15.42
CA GLY A 117 -32.35 11.66 -15.05
C GLY A 117 -32.47 10.72 -13.83
N LYS A 118 -33.52 9.90 -13.79
CA LYS A 118 -33.74 8.89 -12.74
C LYS A 118 -32.59 7.87 -12.57
N ASP A 119 -31.77 7.69 -13.60
CA ASP A 119 -30.79 6.59 -13.70
C ASP A 119 -29.33 7.07 -13.90
N THR A 120 -29.01 8.36 -13.63
CA THR A 120 -27.63 8.87 -13.77
C THR A 120 -27.22 10.00 -12.82
N ALA A 121 -28.06 11.03 -12.62
CA ALA A 121 -27.60 12.25 -11.96
C ALA A 121 -27.46 12.09 -10.43
N GLY A 122 -28.40 11.38 -9.80
CA GLY A 122 -28.36 11.07 -8.36
C GLY A 122 -27.18 10.18 -8.00
N ASP A 123 -26.96 9.11 -8.77
CA ASP A 123 -25.88 8.15 -8.56
C ASP A 123 -24.49 8.82 -8.70
N VAL A 124 -24.32 9.71 -9.68
CA VAL A 124 -23.07 10.46 -9.89
C VAL A 124 -22.79 11.46 -8.76
N VAL A 125 -23.82 12.06 -8.16
CA VAL A 125 -23.65 12.91 -6.96
C VAL A 125 -23.29 12.05 -5.74
N GLU A 126 -23.99 10.93 -5.57
CA GLU A 126 -23.85 10.07 -4.40
C GLU A 126 -22.53 9.27 -4.38
N ALA A 127 -22.04 8.84 -5.54
CA ALA A 127 -20.78 8.10 -5.69
C ALA A 127 -19.51 8.94 -5.42
N ARG A 128 -19.64 10.27 -5.39
CA ARG A 128 -18.50 11.19 -5.20
C ARG A 128 -18.20 11.54 -3.74
N VAL A 129 -19.06 11.18 -2.79
CA VAL A 129 -18.97 11.67 -1.42
C VAL A 129 -18.73 10.56 -0.41
N LEU A 130 -17.75 10.78 0.47
CA LEU A 130 -17.41 9.88 1.56
C LEU A 130 -18.55 9.77 2.58
N LYS A 131 -18.77 8.55 3.08
CA LYS A 131 -19.82 8.20 4.03
C LYS A 131 -19.24 7.34 5.14
N LEU A 132 -19.78 7.44 6.36
CA LEU A 132 -19.48 6.46 7.40
C LEU A 132 -19.84 5.05 6.93
N GLY A 133 -18.98 4.08 7.22
CA GLY A 133 -19.10 2.70 6.73
C GLY A 133 -18.70 2.50 5.26
N GLY A 134 -18.37 3.56 4.52
CA GLY A 134 -17.94 3.48 3.13
C GLY A 134 -16.60 2.76 2.97
N ARG A 135 -16.51 1.85 2.00
CA ARG A 135 -15.28 1.17 1.58
C ARG A 135 -14.44 2.13 0.74
N VAL A 136 -13.15 2.26 1.04
CA VAL A 136 -12.27 3.25 0.40
C VAL A 136 -10.87 2.72 0.14
N THR A 137 -10.22 3.24 -0.90
CA THR A 137 -8.76 3.21 -1.06
C THR A 137 -8.16 4.57 -0.70
N MET A 138 -6.88 4.59 -0.35
CA MET A 138 -6.18 5.73 0.22
C MET A 138 -5.00 6.13 -0.66
N GLU A 139 -4.87 7.41 -0.98
CA GLU A 139 -3.69 8.00 -1.61
C GLU A 139 -2.76 8.56 -0.52
N PRO A 140 -1.59 7.95 -0.26
CA PRO A 140 -0.78 8.21 0.94
C PRO A 140 0.01 9.53 0.90
N GLY A 141 -0.05 10.31 -0.19
CA GLY A 141 0.73 11.53 -0.40
C GLY A 141 -0.02 12.82 -0.09
N VAL A 142 0.10 13.31 1.14
CA VAL A 142 -0.45 14.61 1.56
C VAL A 142 0.46 15.75 1.08
N THR A 143 -0.14 16.75 0.42
CA THR A 143 0.60 17.88 -0.16
C THR A 143 0.20 19.21 0.48
N CYS A 144 1.02 20.25 0.33
CA CYS A 144 0.69 21.57 0.86
C CYS A 144 -0.49 22.24 0.14
N ARG A 145 -0.88 21.77 -1.06
CA ARG A 145 -1.88 22.36 -1.97
C ARG A 145 -1.60 23.82 -2.40
N LEU A 146 -0.49 24.41 -1.99
CA LEU A 146 -0.19 25.84 -2.14
C LEU A 146 0.95 26.14 -3.10
N CYS A 147 1.94 25.24 -3.26
CA CYS A 147 3.09 25.45 -4.14
C CYS A 147 2.70 25.43 -5.63
N THR A 148 3.63 25.88 -6.48
CA THR A 148 3.46 25.92 -7.94
C THR A 148 3.09 24.56 -8.53
N ASP A 149 3.74 23.49 -8.08
CA ASP A 149 3.52 22.12 -8.59
C ASP A 149 2.11 21.62 -8.26
N CYS A 150 1.65 21.87 -7.03
CA CYS A 150 0.27 21.58 -6.63
C CYS A 150 -0.75 22.31 -7.51
N ARG A 151 -0.54 23.61 -7.75
CA ARG A 151 -1.44 24.44 -8.59
C ARG A 151 -1.40 24.04 -10.07
N ASN A 152 -0.28 23.51 -10.54
CA ASN A 152 -0.12 22.96 -11.89
C ASN A 152 -0.64 21.52 -12.02
N GLY A 153 -1.23 20.93 -10.97
CA GLY A 153 -1.72 19.56 -10.96
C GLY A 153 -0.62 18.49 -10.88
N GLN A 154 0.64 18.89 -10.64
CA GLN A 154 1.82 18.04 -10.49
C GLN A 154 2.18 17.85 -9.01
N TYR A 155 1.19 17.66 -8.15
CA TYR A 155 1.35 17.63 -6.69
C TYR A 155 2.29 16.51 -6.20
N GLN A 156 2.55 15.47 -7.01
CA GLN A 156 3.43 14.36 -6.65
C GLN A 156 4.90 14.76 -6.40
N ILE A 157 5.32 15.91 -6.93
CA ILE A 157 6.65 16.53 -6.69
C ILE A 157 6.58 17.74 -5.74
N CYS A 158 5.52 17.87 -4.94
CA CYS A 158 5.39 18.92 -3.93
C CYS A 158 6.57 18.91 -2.94
N GLU A 159 7.24 20.05 -2.77
CA GLU A 159 8.40 20.23 -1.88
C GLU A 159 8.09 19.93 -0.39
N GLN A 160 6.82 20.06 0.01
CA GLN A 160 6.28 19.81 1.36
C GLN A 160 5.41 18.54 1.41
N MET A 161 5.76 17.52 0.61
CA MET A 161 5.05 16.24 0.55
C MET A 161 5.24 15.43 1.84
N ALA A 162 4.14 15.16 2.55
CA ALA A 162 4.08 14.21 3.65
C ALA A 162 3.49 12.90 3.15
N PHE A 163 4.31 11.85 3.09
CA PHE A 163 3.95 10.58 2.45
C PHE A 163 4.02 9.42 3.46
N ALA A 164 2.98 8.60 3.54
CA ALA A 164 2.93 7.50 4.50
C ALA A 164 4.13 6.54 4.38
N ALA A 165 4.71 6.12 5.52
CA ALA A 165 5.91 5.28 5.59
C ALA A 165 7.16 5.85 4.86
N TYR A 166 7.23 7.17 4.71
CA TYR A 166 8.40 7.87 4.23
C TYR A 166 8.88 8.84 5.32
N PRO A 167 10.12 8.71 5.86
CA PRO A 167 10.56 9.48 7.01
C PRO A 167 10.37 11.00 6.85
N PRO A 168 9.90 11.71 7.87
CA PRO A 168 9.58 11.24 9.23
C PRO A 168 8.12 10.79 9.46
N PHE A 169 7.35 10.48 8.40
CA PHE A 169 5.90 10.30 8.49
C PHE A 169 5.45 8.84 8.68
N ASP A 170 4.58 8.61 9.66
CA ASP A 170 3.98 7.30 9.93
C ASP A 170 3.17 6.74 8.75
N GLY A 171 3.33 5.44 8.53
CA GLY A 171 2.64 4.62 7.55
C GLY A 171 1.26 4.10 7.97
N THR A 172 0.64 3.37 7.05
CA THR A 172 -0.74 2.85 7.13
C THR A 172 -0.84 1.42 7.64
N LEU A 173 0.26 0.75 8.02
CA LEU A 173 0.26 -0.59 8.63
C LEU A 173 -0.07 -0.51 10.14
N GLN A 174 -1.15 0.23 10.42
CA GLN A 174 -1.79 0.47 11.71
C GLN A 174 -3.32 0.39 11.56
N ARG A 175 -4.07 0.24 12.65
CA ARG A 175 -5.54 0.04 12.57
C ARG A 175 -6.29 1.27 12.05
N TYR A 176 -5.94 2.46 12.52
CA TYR A 176 -6.65 3.69 12.19
C TYR A 176 -5.68 4.71 11.64
N TYR A 177 -5.91 5.13 10.41
CA TYR A 177 -5.12 6.15 9.73
C TYR A 177 -6.03 7.32 9.37
N LYS A 178 -5.55 8.55 9.58
CA LYS A 178 -6.26 9.73 9.11
C LYS A 178 -5.60 10.31 7.87
N LEU A 179 -6.42 10.88 7.01
CA LEU A 179 -5.96 11.60 5.84
C LEU A 179 -7.00 12.62 5.39
N PRO A 180 -6.60 13.66 4.65
CA PRO A 180 -7.51 14.57 4.00
C PRO A 180 -8.48 13.85 3.05
N ALA A 181 -9.74 14.29 3.04
CA ALA A 181 -10.82 13.60 2.33
C ALA A 181 -10.68 13.58 0.79
N ASP A 182 -9.92 14.49 0.21
CA ASP A 182 -9.59 14.56 -1.22
C ASP A 182 -8.61 13.46 -1.67
N LEU A 183 -7.93 12.79 -0.74
CA LEU A 183 -7.02 11.67 -0.97
C LEU A 183 -7.65 10.31 -0.64
N VAL A 184 -8.98 10.27 -0.50
CA VAL A 184 -9.74 9.07 -0.17
C VAL A 184 -10.75 8.80 -1.25
N TYR A 185 -10.61 7.67 -1.95
CA TYR A 185 -11.45 7.34 -3.08
C TYR A 185 -12.45 6.23 -2.68
N PRO A 186 -13.77 6.45 -2.87
CA PRO A 186 -14.77 5.40 -2.74
C PRO A 186 -14.42 4.18 -3.60
N LEU A 187 -14.45 2.98 -3.01
CA LEU A 187 -14.13 1.74 -3.70
C LEU A 187 -15.42 1.08 -4.21
N PRO A 188 -15.64 0.95 -5.54
CA PRO A 188 -16.86 0.34 -6.09
C PRO A 188 -17.05 -1.10 -5.62
N ASP A 189 -18.31 -1.52 -5.39
CA ASP A 189 -18.65 -2.84 -4.82
C ASP A 189 -18.15 -4.03 -5.67
N SER A 190 -17.88 -3.83 -6.96
CA SER A 190 -17.24 -4.80 -7.85
C SER A 190 -15.77 -5.10 -7.50
N ILE A 191 -15.11 -4.25 -6.71
CA ILE A 191 -13.72 -4.41 -6.27
C ILE A 191 -13.71 -4.86 -4.80
N ASP A 192 -13.02 -5.99 -4.52
CA ASP A 192 -12.72 -6.41 -3.15
C ASP A 192 -11.68 -5.47 -2.52
N MET A 193 -11.81 -5.24 -1.22
CA MET A 193 -10.91 -4.39 -0.45
C MET A 193 -9.43 -4.80 -0.59
N VAL A 194 -9.10 -6.08 -0.76
CA VAL A 194 -7.69 -6.48 -0.98
C VAL A 194 -7.10 -5.90 -2.27
N TYR A 195 -7.91 -5.74 -3.32
CA TYR A 195 -7.50 -5.05 -4.56
C TYR A 195 -7.59 -3.53 -4.42
N GLY A 196 -8.43 -3.01 -3.53
CA GLY A 196 -8.42 -1.61 -3.12
C GLY A 196 -7.07 -1.14 -2.55
N ALA A 197 -6.38 -2.00 -1.80
CA ALA A 197 -5.01 -1.71 -1.32
C ALA A 197 -4.00 -1.60 -2.48
N MET A 198 -4.18 -2.41 -3.53
CA MET A 198 -3.32 -2.45 -4.72
C MET A 198 -3.55 -1.27 -5.70
N MET A 199 -4.45 -0.33 -5.38
CA MET A 199 -4.63 0.89 -6.18
C MET A 199 -3.40 1.81 -6.11
N GLU A 200 -2.65 1.79 -5.01
CA GLU A 200 -1.39 2.53 -4.86
C GLU A 200 -0.35 2.08 -5.91
N PRO A 201 0.09 0.80 -5.94
CA PRO A 201 1.11 0.38 -6.90
C PRO A 201 0.55 0.33 -8.33
N LEU A 202 -0.76 0.10 -8.51
CA LEU A 202 -1.39 0.21 -9.83
C LEU A 202 -1.33 1.65 -10.36
N SER A 203 -1.50 2.65 -9.49
CA SER A 203 -1.38 4.07 -9.86
C SER A 203 0.04 4.44 -10.29
N VAL A 204 1.08 3.79 -9.76
CA VAL A 204 2.45 3.93 -10.29
C VAL A 204 2.53 3.42 -11.74
N GLY A 205 1.89 2.29 -12.04
CA GLY A 205 1.75 1.77 -13.41
C GLY A 205 0.97 2.71 -14.33
N VAL A 206 -0.13 3.29 -13.84
CA VAL A 206 -0.91 4.31 -14.57
C VAL A 206 -0.08 5.57 -14.83
N HIS A 207 0.64 6.06 -13.84
CA HIS A 207 1.48 7.24 -13.97
C HIS A 207 2.59 7.04 -15.00
N ALA A 208 3.28 5.89 -14.95
CA ALA A 208 4.35 5.56 -15.89
C ALA A 208 3.83 5.41 -17.33
N VAL A 209 2.71 4.69 -17.53
CA VAL A 209 2.21 4.33 -18.86
C VAL A 209 1.35 5.42 -19.50
N ALA A 210 0.36 5.93 -18.78
CA ALA A 210 -0.60 6.91 -19.29
C ALA A 210 -0.09 8.35 -19.13
N ASN A 211 0.21 8.75 -17.90
CA ASN A 211 0.46 10.16 -17.55
C ASN A 211 1.80 10.67 -18.10
N LYS A 212 2.89 9.97 -17.78
CA LYS A 212 4.24 10.28 -18.28
C LYS A 212 4.50 9.67 -19.65
N GLY A 213 4.13 8.40 -19.84
CA GLY A 213 4.37 7.66 -21.08
C GLY A 213 3.54 8.16 -22.27
N GLY A 214 2.30 8.61 -22.03
CA GLY A 214 1.40 9.08 -23.09
C GLY A 214 0.91 7.95 -24.00
N LEU A 215 0.88 6.69 -23.52
CA LEU A 215 0.47 5.53 -24.31
C LEU A 215 -0.93 5.71 -24.90
N ARG A 216 -1.07 5.44 -26.20
CA ARG A 216 -2.35 5.43 -26.92
C ARG A 216 -2.72 4.00 -27.33
N ALA A 217 -4.01 3.74 -27.52
CA ALA A 217 -4.47 2.49 -28.10
C ALA A 217 -3.78 2.21 -29.45
N GLY A 218 -3.35 0.97 -29.66
CA GLY A 218 -2.57 0.55 -30.83
C GLY A 218 -1.05 0.76 -30.72
N ASN A 219 -0.54 1.44 -29.68
CA ASN A 219 0.91 1.58 -29.48
C ASN A 219 1.58 0.29 -29.01
N ASN A 220 2.90 0.21 -29.22
CA ASN A 220 3.76 -0.86 -28.74
C ASN A 220 4.60 -0.38 -27.56
N ILE A 221 4.60 -1.15 -26.48
CA ILE A 221 5.35 -0.85 -25.25
C ILE A 221 6.41 -1.93 -24.96
N LEU A 222 7.56 -1.48 -24.46
CA LEU A 222 8.61 -2.30 -23.89
C LEU A 222 8.72 -2.02 -22.39
N VAL A 223 8.65 -3.06 -21.56
CA VAL A 223 8.73 -2.96 -20.09
C VAL A 223 9.91 -3.77 -19.58
N PHE A 224 10.85 -3.09 -18.91
CA PHE A 224 11.98 -3.74 -18.23
C PHE A 224 11.63 -4.01 -16.77
N GLY A 225 11.85 -5.26 -16.34
CA GLY A 225 11.47 -5.79 -15.03
C GLY A 225 10.09 -6.47 -15.06
N ALA A 226 10.05 -7.74 -14.66
CA ALA A 226 8.83 -8.51 -14.42
C ALA A 226 8.50 -8.63 -12.92
N GLY A 227 8.94 -7.63 -12.13
CA GLY A 227 8.47 -7.41 -10.76
C GLY A 227 7.10 -6.72 -10.71
N PRO A 228 6.55 -6.42 -9.51
CA PRO A 228 5.19 -5.90 -9.34
C PRO A 228 4.87 -4.67 -10.19
N VAL A 229 5.72 -3.63 -10.14
CA VAL A 229 5.54 -2.39 -10.90
C VAL A 229 5.51 -2.64 -12.40
N GLY A 230 6.40 -3.50 -12.91
CA GLY A 230 6.43 -3.86 -14.34
C GLY A 230 5.21 -4.68 -14.76
N LEU A 231 4.76 -5.63 -13.93
CA LEU A 231 3.53 -6.40 -14.15
C LEU A 231 2.30 -5.47 -14.19
N LEU A 232 2.19 -4.53 -13.25
CA LEU A 232 1.11 -3.55 -13.21
C LEU A 232 1.16 -2.59 -14.41
N ALA A 233 2.34 -2.11 -14.81
CA ALA A 233 2.51 -1.30 -16.02
C ALA A 233 2.08 -2.06 -17.29
N MET A 234 2.41 -3.35 -17.40
CA MET A 234 1.92 -4.19 -18.51
C MET A 234 0.40 -4.41 -18.45
N GLY A 235 -0.17 -4.58 -17.26
CA GLY A 235 -1.62 -4.65 -17.04
C GLY A 235 -2.32 -3.38 -17.52
N VAL A 236 -1.85 -2.21 -17.10
CA VAL A 236 -2.35 -0.90 -17.55
C VAL A 236 -2.22 -0.75 -19.07
N ALA A 237 -1.06 -1.09 -19.64
CA ALA A 237 -0.86 -0.99 -21.08
C ALA A 237 -1.85 -1.88 -21.88
N LYS A 238 -2.13 -3.09 -21.38
CA LYS A 238 -3.15 -3.99 -21.93
C LYS A 238 -4.55 -3.39 -21.82
N GLY A 239 -4.90 -2.85 -20.64
CA GLY A 239 -6.20 -2.20 -20.39
C GLY A 239 -6.44 -0.94 -21.23
N LEU A 240 -5.37 -0.22 -21.60
CA LEU A 240 -5.40 0.93 -22.50
C LEU A 240 -5.29 0.56 -24.00
N GLY A 241 -5.22 -0.74 -24.32
CA GLY A 241 -5.25 -1.24 -25.70
C GLY A 241 -3.92 -1.19 -26.45
N ALA A 242 -2.78 -1.42 -25.78
CA ALA A 242 -1.49 -1.64 -26.45
C ALA A 242 -1.56 -2.82 -27.43
N ALA A 243 -1.00 -2.66 -28.63
CA ALA A 243 -0.97 -3.70 -29.67
C ALA A 243 0.12 -4.76 -29.40
N LYS A 244 1.29 -4.32 -28.94
CA LYS A 244 2.39 -5.20 -28.49
C LYS A 244 2.89 -4.74 -27.13
N ILE A 245 3.02 -5.69 -26.21
CA ILE A 245 3.65 -5.53 -24.90
C ILE A 245 4.81 -6.50 -24.84
N ILE A 246 6.04 -5.98 -24.77
CA ILE A 246 7.28 -6.77 -24.65
C ILE A 246 7.78 -6.67 -23.20
N CYS A 247 7.95 -7.80 -22.53
CA CYS A 247 8.53 -7.87 -21.19
C CYS A 247 9.99 -8.31 -21.24
N VAL A 248 10.86 -7.65 -20.46
CA VAL A 248 12.27 -8.02 -20.29
C VAL A 248 12.57 -8.31 -18.82
N ASP A 249 13.11 -9.47 -18.52
CA ASP A 249 13.64 -9.83 -17.20
C ASP A 249 14.74 -10.90 -17.38
N ILE A 250 15.63 -11.03 -16.39
CA ILE A 250 16.67 -12.07 -16.36
C ILE A 250 16.12 -13.41 -15.87
N ASN A 251 15.00 -13.39 -15.14
CA ASN A 251 14.34 -14.53 -14.51
C ASN A 251 13.23 -15.08 -15.42
N GLU A 252 13.43 -16.32 -15.86
CA GLU A 252 12.54 -17.03 -16.79
C GLU A 252 11.17 -17.38 -16.17
N GLU A 253 11.12 -17.67 -14.87
CA GLU A 253 9.88 -17.90 -14.13
C GLU A 253 8.99 -16.64 -14.16
N ARG A 254 9.60 -15.45 -13.98
CA ARG A 254 8.89 -14.17 -14.05
C ARG A 254 8.45 -13.81 -15.47
N LEU A 255 9.28 -14.09 -16.48
CA LEU A 255 8.87 -13.92 -17.89
C LEU A 255 7.67 -14.80 -18.24
N ASN A 256 7.69 -16.08 -17.84
CA ASN A 256 6.59 -17.01 -18.10
C ASN A 256 5.27 -16.55 -17.43
N PHE A 257 5.34 -16.01 -16.21
CA PHE A 257 4.19 -15.37 -15.56
C PHE A 257 3.75 -14.09 -16.29
N ALA A 258 4.68 -13.21 -16.68
CA ALA A 258 4.35 -12.01 -17.45
C ALA A 258 3.62 -12.35 -18.77
N LYS A 259 4.04 -13.42 -19.45
CA LYS A 259 3.42 -13.94 -20.70
C LYS A 259 2.00 -14.47 -20.48
N SER A 260 1.73 -15.16 -19.38
CA SER A 260 0.36 -15.65 -19.09
C SER A 260 -0.57 -14.54 -18.61
N TYR A 261 -0.02 -13.46 -18.04
CA TYR A 261 -0.77 -12.32 -17.52
C TYR A 261 -1.10 -11.24 -18.58
N ALA A 262 -0.08 -10.54 -19.08
CA ALA A 262 -0.27 -9.32 -19.88
C ALA A 262 0.72 -9.13 -21.04
N ALA A 263 1.92 -9.72 -20.97
CA ALA A 263 2.93 -9.56 -22.00
C ALA A 263 2.59 -10.35 -23.27
N THR A 264 2.54 -9.66 -24.41
CA THR A 264 2.37 -10.32 -25.72
C THR A 264 3.65 -11.05 -26.15
N HIS A 265 4.82 -10.56 -25.71
CA HIS A 265 6.15 -11.06 -26.03
C HIS A 265 7.02 -11.01 -24.77
N ILE A 266 7.96 -11.92 -24.66
CA ILE A 266 8.94 -11.98 -23.58
C ILE A 266 10.35 -12.05 -24.17
N TYR A 267 11.31 -11.46 -23.48
CA TYR A 267 12.70 -11.47 -23.88
C TYR A 267 13.60 -11.64 -22.66
N ARG A 268 14.45 -12.66 -22.70
CA ARG A 268 15.51 -12.89 -21.70
C ARG A 268 16.81 -12.38 -22.31
N PRO A 269 17.48 -11.36 -21.72
CA PRO A 269 18.70 -10.82 -22.29
C PRO A 269 19.79 -11.87 -22.50
N ILE A 270 20.45 -11.79 -23.66
CA ILE A 270 21.69 -12.53 -23.95
C ILE A 270 22.78 -12.27 -22.91
N LYS A 271 23.75 -13.17 -22.79
CA LYS A 271 24.88 -12.98 -21.85
C LYS A 271 25.81 -11.87 -22.37
N GLN A 272 26.25 -10.99 -21.47
CA GLN A 272 27.35 -10.04 -21.70
C GLN A 272 28.68 -10.80 -21.84
N ASP A 273 29.49 -10.43 -22.83
CA ASP A 273 30.79 -11.07 -23.06
C ASP A 273 31.86 -10.50 -22.10
N GLU A 274 32.89 -11.29 -21.77
CA GLU A 274 33.80 -11.01 -20.63
C GLU A 274 34.55 -9.67 -20.72
N ASN A 275 34.80 -9.18 -21.94
CA ASN A 275 35.49 -7.90 -22.19
C ASN A 275 34.57 -6.84 -22.84
N GLU A 276 33.26 -7.08 -22.86
CA GLU A 276 32.28 -6.16 -23.47
C GLU A 276 31.88 -5.07 -22.45
N SER A 277 31.94 -3.80 -22.85
CA SER A 277 31.48 -2.70 -22.00
C SER A 277 29.95 -2.63 -21.94
N ARG A 278 29.38 -2.15 -20.83
CA ARG A 278 27.92 -2.05 -20.63
C ARG A 278 27.18 -1.38 -21.80
N PRO A 279 27.66 -0.25 -22.38
CA PRO A 279 26.97 0.39 -23.51
C PRO A 279 26.97 -0.46 -24.80
N ILE A 280 28.05 -1.22 -25.06
CA ILE A 280 28.14 -2.11 -26.24
C ILE A 280 27.22 -3.32 -26.05
N TYR A 281 27.26 -3.92 -24.85
CA TYR A 281 26.32 -4.98 -24.45
C TYR A 281 24.87 -4.54 -24.59
N ALA A 282 24.52 -3.38 -24.05
CA ALA A 282 23.16 -2.84 -24.11
C ALA A 282 22.70 -2.55 -25.54
N LEU A 283 23.60 -2.11 -26.43
CA LEU A 283 23.30 -1.93 -27.85
C LEU A 283 23.06 -3.30 -28.55
N ARG A 284 23.93 -4.29 -28.30
CA ARG A 284 23.81 -5.65 -28.86
C ARG A 284 22.53 -6.35 -28.38
N ALA A 285 22.25 -6.29 -27.08
CA ALA A 285 21.06 -6.88 -26.47
C ALA A 285 19.76 -6.17 -26.89
N ALA A 286 19.79 -4.86 -27.18
CA ALA A 286 18.65 -4.15 -27.76
C ALA A 286 18.38 -4.56 -29.22
N ALA A 287 19.42 -4.77 -30.02
CA ALA A 287 19.28 -5.28 -31.39
C ALA A 287 18.71 -6.72 -31.39
N ASP A 288 19.22 -7.59 -30.52
CA ASP A 288 18.73 -8.97 -30.36
C ASP A 288 17.27 -9.02 -29.87
N LEU A 289 16.88 -8.15 -28.93
CA LEU A 289 15.48 -7.97 -28.51
C LEU A 289 14.57 -7.62 -29.69
N LEU A 290 14.97 -6.65 -30.52
CA LEU A 290 14.18 -6.21 -31.67
C LEU A 290 14.03 -7.33 -32.71
N LEU A 291 15.10 -8.07 -33.00
CA LEU A 291 15.10 -9.19 -33.93
C LEU A 291 14.24 -10.36 -33.41
N SER A 292 14.50 -10.82 -32.19
CA SER A 292 13.80 -11.98 -31.58
C SER A 292 12.31 -11.74 -31.36
N THR A 293 11.88 -10.49 -31.15
CA THR A 293 10.45 -10.13 -30.99
C THR A 293 9.76 -9.70 -32.28
N GLY A 294 10.45 -9.75 -33.43
CA GLY A 294 9.90 -9.28 -34.72
C GLY A 294 9.44 -7.82 -34.65
N THR A 295 10.26 -6.95 -34.07
CA THR A 295 9.93 -5.55 -33.77
C THR A 295 10.87 -4.63 -34.55
N PRO A 296 10.40 -3.85 -35.53
CA PRO A 296 11.27 -2.97 -36.30
C PRO A 296 11.76 -1.79 -35.46
N ALA A 297 12.99 -1.34 -35.71
CA ALA A 297 13.59 -0.19 -35.01
C ALA A 297 12.94 1.17 -35.38
N ARG A 298 12.16 1.23 -36.46
CA ARG A 298 11.45 2.42 -36.96
C ARG A 298 10.24 1.99 -37.79
N GLY A 299 9.20 2.83 -37.82
CA GLY A 299 8.01 2.64 -38.65
C GLY A 299 6.87 1.91 -37.92
N PRO A 300 5.82 1.46 -38.65
CA PRO A 300 4.72 0.71 -38.06
C PRO A 300 5.21 -0.53 -37.29
N GLY A 301 4.68 -0.76 -36.09
CA GLY A 301 5.09 -1.88 -35.23
C GLY A 301 6.34 -1.64 -34.38
N SER A 302 7.02 -0.50 -34.52
CA SER A 302 8.15 -0.12 -33.63
C SER A 302 7.69 0.30 -32.23
N ILE A 303 8.61 0.29 -31.26
CA ILE A 303 8.33 0.60 -29.85
C ILE A 303 8.07 2.09 -29.68
N ASP A 304 6.85 2.45 -29.27
CA ASP A 304 6.42 3.82 -29.01
C ASP A 304 6.82 4.31 -27.61
N LEU A 305 6.72 3.41 -26.62
CA LEU A 305 6.96 3.69 -25.21
C LEU A 305 7.87 2.61 -24.59
N VAL A 306 8.83 3.06 -23.80
CA VAL A 306 9.59 2.22 -22.87
C VAL A 306 9.26 2.63 -21.43
N VAL A 307 9.02 1.65 -20.57
CA VAL A 307 8.96 1.84 -19.11
C VAL A 307 10.06 0.98 -18.48
N ASP A 308 11.04 1.60 -17.84
CA ASP A 308 11.99 0.88 -17.00
C ASP A 308 11.47 0.80 -15.56
N ALA A 309 11.08 -0.40 -15.13
CA ALA A 309 10.74 -0.72 -13.75
C ALA A 309 11.86 -1.52 -13.04
N SER A 310 13.07 -1.59 -13.63
CA SER A 310 14.23 -2.29 -13.07
C SER A 310 15.23 -1.36 -12.36
N GLY A 311 15.44 -0.13 -12.86
CA GLY A 311 16.50 0.77 -12.37
C GLY A 311 17.92 0.36 -12.78
N ALA A 312 18.08 -0.71 -13.57
CA ALA A 312 19.40 -1.20 -13.97
C ALA A 312 19.95 -0.40 -15.15
N GLU A 313 21.16 0.13 -15.03
CA GLU A 313 21.85 0.91 -16.07
C GLU A 313 21.76 0.27 -17.48
N VAL A 314 21.99 -1.04 -17.56
CA VAL A 314 21.91 -1.77 -18.84
C VAL A 314 20.51 -1.79 -19.45
N CYS A 315 19.45 -1.84 -18.62
CA CYS A 315 18.07 -1.78 -19.11
C CYS A 315 17.72 -0.38 -19.62
N ILE A 316 18.24 0.67 -18.97
CA ILE A 316 18.09 2.07 -19.39
C ILE A 316 18.78 2.29 -20.73
N GLN A 317 20.04 1.85 -20.85
CA GLN A 317 20.81 1.89 -22.10
C GLN A 317 20.13 1.06 -23.22
N MET A 318 19.62 -0.14 -22.92
CA MET A 318 18.90 -0.99 -23.89
C MET A 318 17.61 -0.29 -24.35
N GLY A 319 16.82 0.26 -23.43
CA GLY A 319 15.55 0.91 -23.74
C GLY A 319 15.71 2.14 -24.63
N ILE A 320 16.69 3.00 -24.36
CA ILE A 320 17.01 4.14 -25.23
C ILE A 320 17.47 3.68 -26.62
N ASN A 321 18.17 2.55 -26.72
CA ASN A 321 18.55 1.96 -28.02
C ASN A 321 17.40 1.25 -28.76
N ALA A 322 16.42 0.70 -28.04
CA ALA A 322 15.29 -0.02 -28.60
C ALA A 322 14.10 0.89 -29.00
N VAL A 323 13.88 2.01 -28.31
CA VAL A 323 12.77 2.93 -28.58
C VAL A 323 12.93 3.59 -29.96
N LYS A 324 11.80 3.77 -30.65
CA LYS A 324 11.76 4.43 -31.97
C LYS A 324 12.13 5.93 -31.87
N PRO A 325 12.54 6.57 -32.97
CA PRO A 325 12.66 8.03 -33.02
C PRO A 325 11.34 8.76 -32.73
N GLY A 326 11.39 9.79 -31.88
CA GLY A 326 10.21 10.48 -31.33
C GLY A 326 9.44 9.71 -30.25
N GLY A 327 9.90 8.51 -29.86
CA GLY A 327 9.29 7.71 -28.80
C GLY A 327 9.64 8.22 -27.39
N THR A 328 8.96 7.67 -26.38
CA THR A 328 9.14 8.05 -24.98
C THR A 328 9.82 6.93 -24.19
N PHE A 329 10.77 7.28 -23.33
CA PHE A 329 11.34 6.42 -22.29
C PHE A 329 10.95 6.99 -20.92
N VAL A 330 10.37 6.16 -20.06
CA VAL A 330 9.98 6.53 -18.68
C VAL A 330 10.80 5.72 -17.69
N GLN A 331 11.59 6.43 -16.87
CA GLN A 331 12.29 5.85 -15.73
C GLN A 331 11.32 5.74 -14.54
N THR A 332 11.10 4.53 -14.03
CA THR A 332 10.22 4.27 -12.87
C THR A 332 10.93 3.46 -11.78
N GLY A 333 11.79 2.52 -12.16
CA GLY A 333 12.67 1.81 -11.24
C GLY A 333 13.76 2.73 -10.69
N LEU A 334 14.12 2.55 -9.41
CA LEU A 334 15.19 3.29 -8.77
C LEU A 334 16.52 2.56 -8.97
N GLY A 335 17.53 3.28 -9.46
CA GLY A 335 18.87 2.77 -9.77
C GLY A 335 19.99 3.54 -9.07
N PRO A 336 21.24 3.37 -9.51
CA PRO A 336 22.34 4.26 -9.15
C PRO A 336 21.99 5.73 -9.51
N PRO A 337 22.48 6.73 -8.75
CA PRO A 337 22.17 8.14 -9.01
C PRO A 337 22.74 8.64 -10.35
N ASP A 338 23.91 8.12 -10.73
CA ASP A 338 24.65 8.50 -11.93
C ASP A 338 24.93 7.26 -12.79
N ILE A 339 24.68 7.36 -14.10
CA ILE A 339 24.87 6.31 -15.10
C ILE A 339 25.30 6.88 -16.45
N GLN A 340 25.86 6.06 -17.33
CA GLN A 340 26.10 6.45 -18.72
C GLN A 340 24.89 6.15 -19.60
N ILE A 341 24.50 7.09 -20.48
CA ILE A 341 23.41 6.91 -21.45
C ILE A 341 23.81 7.42 -22.85
N PRO A 342 23.29 6.85 -23.95
CA PRO A 342 23.72 7.17 -25.31
C PRO A 342 23.11 8.50 -25.81
N MET A 343 23.54 9.63 -25.24
CA MET A 343 22.95 10.95 -25.47
C MET A 343 22.94 11.39 -26.95
N PHE A 344 23.94 10.98 -27.74
CA PHE A 344 23.94 11.24 -29.18
C PHE A 344 22.71 10.66 -29.89
N ARG A 345 22.27 9.46 -29.49
CA ARG A 345 21.02 8.85 -30.00
C ARG A 345 19.80 9.61 -29.49
N VAL A 346 19.78 10.03 -28.22
CA VAL A 346 18.66 10.78 -27.63
C VAL A 346 18.39 12.06 -28.44
N VAL A 347 19.45 12.81 -28.76
CA VAL A 347 19.36 14.04 -29.56
C VAL A 347 19.01 13.74 -31.01
N THR A 348 19.73 12.86 -31.69
CA THR A 348 19.54 12.62 -33.14
C THR A 348 18.22 11.94 -33.51
N ASN A 349 17.58 11.26 -32.54
CA ASN A 349 16.28 10.61 -32.71
C ASN A 349 15.14 11.28 -31.95
N GLU A 350 15.35 12.45 -31.33
CA GLU A 350 14.35 13.19 -30.54
C GLU A 350 13.62 12.32 -29.50
N ILE A 351 14.38 11.52 -28.73
CA ILE A 351 13.81 10.60 -27.73
C ILE A 351 13.43 11.38 -26.48
N HIS A 352 12.18 11.28 -26.05
CA HIS A 352 11.71 11.89 -24.81
C HIS A 352 12.07 11.02 -23.60
N ILE A 353 13.04 11.44 -22.78
CA ILE A 353 13.34 10.79 -21.49
C ILE A 353 12.57 11.51 -20.38
N LYS A 354 11.81 10.76 -19.56
CA LYS A 354 10.99 11.29 -18.47
C LYS A 354 11.17 10.47 -17.19
N GLY A 355 11.11 11.13 -16.02
CA GLY A 355 10.94 10.46 -14.74
C GLY A 355 9.47 10.21 -14.41
N GLY A 356 9.15 9.02 -13.88
CA GLY A 356 7.93 8.73 -13.15
C GLY A 356 8.22 8.71 -11.66
N TRP A 357 7.53 9.56 -10.89
CA TRP A 357 7.68 9.63 -9.44
C TRP A 357 6.32 9.44 -8.79
N ARG A 358 6.12 8.27 -8.16
CA ARG A 358 4.85 7.86 -7.55
C ARG A 358 3.71 7.94 -8.57
N TYR A 359 2.72 8.80 -8.32
CA TYR A 359 1.52 9.08 -9.11
C TYR A 359 1.01 10.47 -8.75
N GLY A 360 0.20 11.07 -9.61
CA GLY A 360 -0.43 12.36 -9.39
C GLY A 360 -1.86 12.41 -9.95
N ASN A 361 -2.29 13.61 -10.32
CA ASN A 361 -3.69 13.88 -10.67
C ASN A 361 -4.25 12.94 -11.74
N GLY A 362 -5.33 12.25 -11.40
CA GLY A 362 -6.09 11.35 -12.28
C GLY A 362 -5.63 9.89 -12.28
N ASP A 363 -4.46 9.57 -11.70
CA ASP A 363 -3.90 8.22 -11.77
C ASP A 363 -4.71 7.22 -10.91
N TYR A 364 -5.08 7.60 -9.68
CA TYR A 364 -5.95 6.80 -8.79
C TYR A 364 -7.35 6.54 -9.37
N PRO A 365 -8.10 7.58 -9.83
CA PRO A 365 -9.38 7.37 -10.52
C PRO A 365 -9.29 6.43 -11.73
N LEU A 366 -8.23 6.54 -12.54
CA LEU A 366 -8.03 5.68 -13.70
C LEU A 366 -7.64 4.24 -13.29
N ALA A 367 -6.84 4.05 -12.25
CA ALA A 367 -6.54 2.74 -11.67
C ALA A 367 -7.83 2.03 -11.21
N ILE A 368 -8.71 2.75 -10.51
CA ILE A 368 -10.02 2.24 -10.06
C ILE A 368 -10.92 1.89 -11.25
N ASP A 369 -11.03 2.76 -12.27
CA ASP A 369 -11.87 2.52 -13.45
C ASP A 369 -11.40 1.28 -14.25
N LEU A 370 -10.09 1.14 -14.47
CA LEU A 370 -9.51 0.01 -15.19
C LEU A 370 -9.82 -1.33 -14.51
N VAL A 371 -9.80 -1.39 -13.17
CA VAL A 371 -10.12 -2.62 -12.42
C VAL A 371 -11.63 -2.82 -12.30
N ALA A 372 -12.41 -1.76 -12.04
CA ALA A 372 -13.87 -1.83 -11.95
C ALA A 372 -14.52 -2.35 -13.24
N ARG A 373 -13.93 -2.02 -14.40
CA ARG A 373 -14.36 -2.47 -15.74
C ARG A 373 -13.74 -3.80 -16.17
N GLY A 374 -12.88 -4.41 -15.35
CA GLY A 374 -12.19 -5.67 -15.68
C GLY A 374 -11.15 -5.56 -16.80
N LEU A 375 -10.67 -4.35 -17.11
CA LEU A 375 -9.59 -4.12 -18.09
C LEU A 375 -8.21 -4.44 -17.52
N VAL A 376 -8.06 -4.36 -16.19
CA VAL A 376 -6.90 -4.86 -15.44
C VAL A 376 -7.39 -5.85 -14.39
N ASP A 377 -6.92 -7.10 -14.47
CA ASP A 377 -7.14 -8.10 -13.43
C ASP A 377 -5.97 -8.08 -12.43
N LEU A 378 -6.26 -7.88 -11.15
CA LEU A 378 -5.27 -7.88 -10.08
C LEU A 378 -5.15 -9.23 -9.35
N LYS A 379 -6.11 -10.15 -9.56
CA LYS A 379 -6.18 -11.43 -8.85
C LYS A 379 -4.93 -12.30 -9.02
N PRO A 380 -4.31 -12.42 -10.22
CA PRO A 380 -3.11 -13.24 -10.39
C PRO A 380 -1.87 -12.68 -9.69
N LEU A 381 -1.85 -11.37 -9.37
CA LEU A 381 -0.69 -10.71 -8.78
C LEU A 381 -0.63 -10.89 -7.26
N LEU A 382 -1.79 -11.04 -6.59
CA LEU A 382 -1.86 -11.29 -5.15
C LEU A 382 -1.51 -12.76 -4.86
N THR A 383 -0.27 -13.00 -4.42
CA THR A 383 0.24 -14.37 -4.20
C THR A 383 0.05 -14.89 -2.78
N HIS A 384 0.08 -14.00 -1.79
CA HIS A 384 0.07 -14.34 -0.36
C HIS A 384 -0.68 -13.29 0.46
N THR A 385 -1.38 -13.74 1.50
CA THR A 385 -2.08 -12.87 2.47
C THR A 385 -1.78 -13.30 3.89
N PHE A 386 -1.37 -12.36 4.73
CA PHE A 386 -0.98 -12.58 6.13
C PHE A 386 -1.96 -11.92 7.09
N LYS A 387 -1.93 -12.30 8.37
CA LYS A 387 -2.56 -11.49 9.42
C LYS A 387 -1.59 -10.39 9.85
N PHE A 388 -2.09 -9.41 10.61
CA PHE A 388 -1.27 -8.34 11.16
C PHE A 388 -0.14 -8.87 12.05
N GLU A 389 -0.41 -9.91 12.85
CA GLU A 389 0.55 -10.54 13.75
C GLU A 389 1.70 -11.24 13.00
N ASP A 390 1.50 -11.56 11.72
CA ASP A 390 2.45 -12.24 10.84
C ASP A 390 3.16 -11.25 9.87
N ALA A 391 3.04 -9.93 10.08
CA ALA A 391 3.58 -8.92 9.19
C ALA A 391 5.11 -9.06 8.96
N LEU A 392 5.89 -9.40 9.99
CA LEU A 392 7.32 -9.63 9.84
C LEU A 392 7.65 -10.80 8.86
N GLU A 393 6.86 -11.88 8.87
CA GLU A 393 7.03 -12.98 7.91
C GLU A 393 6.70 -12.52 6.48
N ALA A 394 5.65 -11.71 6.33
CA ALA A 394 5.28 -11.11 5.06
C ALA A 394 6.41 -10.21 4.48
N PHE A 395 7.11 -9.45 5.33
CA PHE A 395 8.30 -8.68 4.94
C PHE A 395 9.46 -9.57 4.49
N GLU A 396 9.80 -10.62 5.25
CA GLU A 396 10.91 -11.52 4.90
C GLU A 396 10.67 -12.30 3.60
N ILE A 397 9.47 -12.80 3.32
CA ILE A 397 9.21 -13.46 2.03
C ILE A 397 9.21 -12.47 0.85
N THR A 398 8.80 -11.22 1.07
CA THR A 398 8.80 -10.17 0.03
C THR A 398 10.23 -9.75 -0.31
N LYS A 399 11.09 -9.62 0.70
CA LYS A 399 12.54 -9.43 0.57
C LYS A 399 13.23 -10.54 -0.20
N ASN A 400 12.86 -11.80 0.04
CA ASN A 400 13.42 -12.97 -0.64
C ASN A 400 12.84 -13.19 -2.05
N GLY A 401 11.67 -12.59 -2.36
CA GLY A 401 10.94 -12.78 -3.61
C GLY A 401 10.36 -14.18 -3.82
N LYS A 402 10.53 -15.08 -2.83
CA LYS A 402 10.02 -16.45 -2.77
C LYS A 402 9.60 -16.77 -1.33
N ASP A 403 8.58 -17.61 -1.18
CA ASP A 403 8.16 -18.14 0.12
C ASP A 403 9.06 -19.31 0.57
N ARG A 404 8.72 -19.94 1.71
CA ARG A 404 9.45 -21.10 2.26
C ARG A 404 9.35 -22.36 1.40
N GLU A 405 8.39 -22.43 0.49
CA GLU A 405 8.18 -23.55 -0.44
C GLU A 405 8.83 -23.29 -1.81
N GLY A 406 9.45 -22.12 -1.99
CA GLY A 406 10.16 -21.70 -3.21
C GLY A 406 9.25 -21.08 -4.28
N LYS A 407 7.96 -20.90 -4.01
CA LYS A 407 6.99 -20.26 -4.91
C LYS A 407 7.24 -18.76 -4.93
N MET A 408 7.20 -18.14 -6.12
CA MET A 408 7.43 -16.69 -6.22
C MET A 408 6.37 -15.84 -5.54
N VAL A 409 6.85 -14.75 -4.97
CA VAL A 409 6.05 -13.65 -4.44
C VAL A 409 5.98 -12.57 -5.51
N HIS A 410 4.78 -12.29 -6.02
CA HIS A 410 4.52 -11.11 -6.84
C HIS A 410 4.12 -9.97 -5.89
N ILE A 411 2.87 -9.95 -5.42
CA ILE A 411 2.41 -9.03 -4.38
C ILE A 411 1.98 -9.84 -3.14
N SER A 412 2.37 -9.35 -1.97
CA SER A 412 1.97 -9.84 -0.65
C SER A 412 1.12 -8.76 0.05
N GLY A 413 0.11 -9.19 0.79
CA GLY A 413 -0.76 -8.27 1.54
C GLY A 413 -0.93 -8.68 2.99
N VAL A 414 -0.90 -7.70 3.90
CA VAL A 414 -1.30 -7.89 5.29
C VAL A 414 -2.77 -7.55 5.43
N GLN A 415 -3.54 -8.50 5.95
CA GLN A 415 -4.93 -8.28 6.35
C GLN A 415 -4.96 -7.94 7.84
N MET A 416 -5.53 -6.78 8.14
CA MET A 416 -5.70 -6.27 9.49
C MET A 416 -6.88 -6.97 10.19
N VAL A 417 -6.79 -8.30 10.37
CA VAL A 417 -7.76 -9.10 11.15
C VAL A 417 -7.44 -8.97 12.62
N PHE A 418 -7.76 -7.82 13.21
CA PHE A 418 -7.75 -7.70 14.67
C PHE A 418 -8.74 -8.71 15.22
N MET A 419 -8.24 -9.72 15.94
CA MET A 419 -9.07 -10.74 16.56
C MET A 419 -10.18 -10.06 17.35
N ARG A 420 -11.42 -10.23 16.90
CA ARG A 420 -12.57 -9.94 17.72
C ARG A 420 -12.44 -10.82 18.97
N PHE A 421 -12.21 -10.22 20.13
CA PHE A 421 -12.70 -10.75 21.40
C PHE A 421 -14.23 -10.64 21.42
N ALA A 422 -14.86 -11.30 20.45
CA ALA A 422 -16.28 -11.48 20.38
C ALA A 422 -16.64 -12.55 21.39
N TRP A 423 -17.03 -12.10 22.59
CA TRP A 423 -18.13 -12.73 23.31
C TRP A 423 -19.42 -12.60 22.48
N ARG A 424 -19.45 -13.29 21.33
CA ARG A 424 -20.64 -13.64 20.55
C ARG A 424 -20.65 -15.15 20.33
N VAL A 425 -20.82 -15.82 21.45
CA VAL A 425 -21.42 -17.14 21.50
C VAL A 425 -22.69 -17.14 20.64
N GLN A 426 -22.73 -17.94 19.57
CA GLN A 426 -23.97 -18.11 18.81
C GLN A 426 -24.98 -18.93 19.64
N PRO A 427 -26.24 -18.48 19.80
CA PRO A 427 -27.20 -19.12 20.68
C PRO A 427 -27.88 -20.35 20.07
N ARG A 428 -27.14 -21.23 19.35
CA ARG A 428 -27.74 -22.38 18.64
C ARG A 428 -27.20 -23.78 18.94
N ASN A 429 -26.12 -23.93 19.71
CA ASN A 429 -25.54 -25.25 20.05
C ASN A 429 -25.55 -25.62 21.55
N TYR A 430 -26.20 -24.85 22.43
CA TYR A 430 -26.16 -25.14 23.88
C TYR A 430 -26.89 -26.41 24.31
N LEU A 431 -27.96 -26.83 23.62
CA LEU A 431 -28.72 -28.02 24.04
C LEU A 431 -27.90 -29.32 23.97
N LEU A 432 -27.04 -29.46 22.95
CA LEU A 432 -26.20 -30.66 22.78
C LEU A 432 -25.02 -30.68 23.75
N PHE A 433 -24.40 -29.52 24.03
CA PHE A 433 -23.28 -29.47 24.97
C PHE A 433 -23.74 -29.61 26.44
N ALA A 434 -24.89 -29.04 26.79
CA ALA A 434 -25.48 -29.19 28.12
C ALA A 434 -25.83 -30.66 28.42
N CYS A 435 -26.37 -31.40 27.45
CA CYS A 435 -26.79 -32.79 27.64
C CYS A 435 -25.61 -33.78 27.81
N HIS A 436 -24.45 -33.51 27.21
CA HIS A 436 -23.25 -34.31 27.45
C HIS A 436 -22.51 -33.90 28.73
N ALA A 437 -22.48 -32.60 29.07
CA ALA A 437 -21.86 -32.12 30.31
C ALA A 437 -22.58 -32.64 31.57
N THR A 438 -23.92 -32.70 31.58
CA THR A 438 -24.67 -33.24 32.74
C THR A 438 -24.41 -34.72 32.97
N ASN A 439 -24.26 -35.53 31.91
CA ASN A 439 -23.94 -36.96 32.07
C ASN A 439 -22.52 -37.18 32.59
N ALA A 440 -21.52 -36.45 32.07
CA ALA A 440 -20.15 -36.54 32.56
C ALA A 440 -20.01 -36.09 34.03
N VAL A 441 -20.70 -35.00 34.41
CA VAL A 441 -20.72 -34.52 35.81
C VAL A 441 -21.46 -35.49 36.73
N ALA A 442 -22.57 -36.11 36.29
CA ALA A 442 -23.28 -37.12 37.08
C ALA A 442 -22.39 -38.34 37.39
N GLN A 443 -21.59 -38.80 36.42
CA GLN A 443 -20.67 -39.93 36.57
C GLN A 443 -19.52 -39.59 37.54
N LEU A 444 -18.86 -38.45 37.36
CA LEU A 444 -17.81 -37.96 38.28
C LEU A 444 -18.34 -37.70 39.70
N THR A 445 -19.59 -37.28 39.85
CA THR A 445 -20.20 -37.03 41.18
C THR A 445 -20.58 -38.34 41.91
N GLN A 446 -20.78 -39.44 41.20
CA GLN A 446 -20.94 -40.77 41.82
C GLN A 446 -19.60 -41.34 42.29
N GLU A 447 -18.53 -41.19 41.51
CA GLU A 447 -17.19 -41.67 41.89
C GLU A 447 -16.57 -40.83 43.03
N ALA A 448 -16.73 -39.50 43.00
CA ALA A 448 -16.22 -38.60 44.06
C ALA A 448 -16.92 -38.76 45.42
N ARG A 449 -18.08 -39.44 45.49
CA ARG A 449 -18.79 -39.70 46.75
C ARG A 449 -18.18 -40.83 47.60
N TRP A 450 -17.29 -41.65 47.04
CA TRP A 450 -16.62 -42.73 47.78
C TRP A 450 -15.30 -42.30 48.44
N ALA A 451 -14.70 -41.17 48.03
CA ALA A 451 -13.39 -40.74 48.51
C ALA A 451 -13.43 -39.85 49.79
N ASN A 452 -14.53 -39.15 50.04
CA ASN A 452 -14.60 -38.08 51.06
C ASN A 452 -15.05 -38.54 52.47
N TYR A 453 -15.10 -39.84 52.76
CA TYR A 453 -15.55 -40.34 54.08
C TYR A 453 -14.42 -40.70 55.05
N TRP A 454 -13.13 -40.56 54.67
CA TRP A 454 -12.01 -41.10 55.44
C TRP A 454 -10.82 -40.19 55.75
N TYR A 455 -10.66 -39.04 55.08
CA TYR A 455 -9.49 -38.17 55.29
C TYR A 455 -9.86 -36.75 55.73
N ALA A 456 -9.69 -36.53 57.04
CA ALA A 456 -9.38 -35.28 57.77
C ALA A 456 -9.78 -33.93 57.13
N GLY A 457 -10.52 -33.02 57.78
CA GLY A 457 -10.66 -32.80 59.22
C GLY A 457 -9.57 -31.88 59.77
N GLY A 458 -9.82 -30.55 59.86
CA GLY A 458 -8.90 -29.63 60.55
C GLY A 458 -8.97 -28.13 60.20
N ARG A 459 -9.74 -27.36 60.99
CA ARG A 459 -9.48 -25.98 61.49
C ARG A 459 -8.98 -24.85 60.54
N GLU A 460 -9.86 -23.87 60.29
CA GLU A 460 -9.76 -22.44 60.73
C GLU A 460 -8.35 -21.80 60.93
N LYS A 461 -7.99 -20.59 60.46
CA LYS A 461 -8.64 -19.26 60.65
C LYS A 461 -7.82 -18.05 60.05
N ARG A 462 -8.52 -16.96 59.68
CA ARG A 462 -8.19 -15.49 59.76
C ARG A 462 -7.23 -14.72 58.81
N HIS A 463 -7.85 -13.71 58.17
CA HIS A 463 -7.44 -12.33 57.72
C HIS A 463 -6.84 -11.41 58.84
N PRO A 464 -6.50 -10.08 58.63
CA PRO A 464 -5.92 -9.33 57.48
C PRO A 464 -4.99 -8.09 57.82
N VAL A 465 -4.56 -7.32 56.78
CA VAL A 465 -4.21 -5.85 56.70
C VAL A 465 -3.03 -5.25 57.50
N GLY A 466 -2.22 -4.37 56.87
CA GLY A 466 -1.28 -3.43 57.52
C GLY A 466 -0.53 -2.46 56.55
N SER A 467 0.01 -1.33 57.04
CA SER A 467 0.52 -0.17 56.26
C SER A 467 1.67 0.57 56.99
N ALA A 468 2.41 1.58 56.47
CA ALA A 468 2.35 2.37 55.22
C ALA A 468 3.71 3.09 54.89
N VAL A 469 3.81 3.70 53.69
CA VAL A 469 4.59 4.91 53.26
C VAL A 469 6.05 5.16 53.75
N GLY A 470 6.93 5.48 52.79
CA GLY A 470 8.27 6.13 52.94
C GLY A 470 9.26 5.55 51.93
N ASP A 471 10.17 6.29 51.26
CA ASP A 471 10.51 7.72 51.23
C ASP A 471 11.18 8.04 49.86
N VAL A 472 11.34 9.32 49.47
CA VAL A 472 11.92 9.73 48.17
C VAL A 472 13.15 10.63 48.36
N GLY A 473 14.33 10.17 47.93
CA GLY A 473 15.50 11.05 47.85
C GLY A 473 16.82 10.37 47.46
N GLY A 474 17.29 10.61 46.23
CA GLY A 474 18.69 10.41 45.86
C GLY A 474 18.99 9.32 44.83
N THR A 475 18.70 9.58 43.54
CA THR A 475 19.33 8.82 42.42
C THR A 475 19.29 9.54 41.05
N LEU A 476 19.39 10.87 41.01
CA LEU A 476 19.40 11.63 39.74
C LEU A 476 20.71 12.38 39.40
N SER A 477 21.67 12.46 40.33
CA SER A 477 22.96 13.16 40.08
C SER A 477 24.02 12.26 39.45
N ALA A 478 24.03 10.95 39.77
CA ALA A 478 25.14 10.05 39.39
C ALA A 478 25.08 9.55 37.93
N GLN A 479 23.89 9.51 37.32
CA GLN A 479 23.73 8.97 35.95
C GLN A 479 24.00 10.00 34.84
N VAL A 480 24.08 11.29 35.18
CA VAL A 480 24.37 12.37 34.21
C VAL A 480 25.86 12.48 33.95
N GLU A 481 26.70 12.47 35.00
CA GLU A 481 28.16 12.54 34.87
C GLU A 481 28.74 11.35 34.09
N GLN A 482 28.22 10.14 34.33
CA GLN A 482 28.65 8.93 33.62
C GLN A 482 28.38 8.98 32.10
N ARG A 483 27.34 9.71 31.66
CA ARG A 483 27.02 9.89 30.23
C ARG A 483 27.89 10.92 29.54
N VAL A 484 28.26 12.01 30.23
CA VAL A 484 29.18 13.04 29.69
C VAL A 484 30.59 12.48 29.50
N GLU A 485 31.07 11.66 30.44
CA GLU A 485 32.40 11.03 30.37
C GLU A 485 32.51 9.98 29.23
N THR A 486 31.39 9.35 28.88
CA THR A 486 31.31 8.39 27.76
C THR A 486 31.34 9.11 26.41
N ALA A 487 30.64 10.24 26.27
CA ALA A 487 30.61 11.03 25.04
C ALA A 487 31.97 11.63 24.65
N ARG A 488 32.83 11.94 25.63
CA ARG A 488 34.18 12.48 25.39
C ARG A 488 35.20 11.47 24.82
N LYS A 489 34.87 10.17 24.79
CA LYS A 489 35.77 9.10 24.29
C LYS A 489 35.42 8.62 22.88
N MET A 490 34.53 9.32 22.18
CA MET A 490 34.04 8.96 20.84
C MET A 490 34.28 10.07 19.80
N VAL A 491 35.30 10.92 20.03
CA VAL A 491 35.81 11.94 19.10
C VAL A 491 37.28 11.63 18.80
#